data_AF-A0A1F8JH80-F1
#
_entry.id   AF-A0A1F8JH80-F1
#
_cell.length_a   1.000
_cell.length_b   1.000
_cell.length_c   1.000
_cell.angle_alpha   90.00
_cell.angle_beta   90.00
_cell.angle_gamma   90.00
#
_symmetry.space_group_name_H-M   'P 1'
#
loop_
_entity.id
_entity.type
_entity.pdbx_description
1 polymer ?
#
loop_
_entity_poly.entity_id
_entity_poly.type
_entity_poly.pdbx_seq_one_letter_code
_entity_poly.pdbx_strand_id
1 'polypeptide(L)'
;MIRHFGAETFGQCTNYPFIDIYHHYNTCINSDSRLLKAASAAKIVGLSFIHAIGCGIKGCSLGVWSLFSQNRVAGYHSGYYLRYSAHLALATLQGIALFFLGLVFAYPGFEIAVDRWAAGRMPQYQTAALRMKACYRNKEQNLDLADLNIAELPPKVLRKLSHITSLNLSGNVRLEIPSLSPLRKLTAIHLSRMQLDYSFASSYLRDLPSSLTILSLDHNPLYELPYALLDLNNLRQLYLSDCQLKELPWCVGEKFENLRILDVRENPGIFLPRSLEYHPEIRVLSSLQK
;
A
#
# COMPACT_ATOMS: atom_id res chain seq x y z
N MET A 1 32.02 8.90 -47.91
CA MET A 1 31.40 7.92 -48.83
C MET A 1 30.56 6.98 -47.99
N ILE A 2 29.30 7.35 -47.80
CA ILE A 2 28.28 6.55 -47.12
C ILE A 2 27.90 5.40 -48.06
N ARG A 3 27.82 4.16 -47.58
CA ARG A 3 26.96 3.11 -48.18
C ARG A 3 26.68 1.97 -47.19
N HIS A 4 25.38 1.79 -46.97
CA HIS A 4 24.61 0.68 -46.42
C HIS A 4 25.30 -0.62 -45.97
N PHE A 5 25.21 -0.87 -44.66
CA PHE A 5 24.72 -2.13 -44.06
C PHE A 5 23.75 -1.66 -42.96
N GLY A 6 22.44 -1.86 -43.02
CA GLY A 6 21.72 -3.08 -43.38
C GLY A 6 21.00 -3.53 -42.11
N ALA A 7 19.87 -2.90 -41.83
CA ALA A 7 18.97 -3.23 -40.73
C ALA A 7 18.21 -4.52 -41.05
N GLU A 8 18.85 -5.70 -40.89
CA GLU A 8 18.18 -6.98 -41.18
C GLU A 8 18.49 -8.12 -40.18
N THR A 9 19.18 -7.88 -39.06
CA THR A 9 19.44 -8.93 -38.05
C THR A 9 18.73 -8.72 -36.71
N PHE A 10 17.74 -7.82 -36.64
CA PHE A 10 16.91 -7.64 -35.43
C PHE A 10 15.58 -8.40 -35.47
N GLY A 11 15.31 -9.19 -36.52
CA GLY A 11 14.00 -9.80 -36.77
C GLY A 11 13.76 -11.22 -36.27
N GLN A 12 14.73 -11.91 -35.63
CA GLN A 12 14.58 -13.34 -35.30
C GLN A 12 15.09 -13.76 -33.90
N CYS A 13 14.99 -12.89 -32.89
CA CYS A 13 15.34 -13.26 -31.51
C CYS A 13 14.18 -13.10 -30.53
N THR A 14 12.95 -13.42 -30.94
CA THR A 14 11.77 -13.39 -30.05
C THR A 14 11.46 -14.74 -29.38
N ASN A 15 12.27 -15.79 -29.56
CA ASN A 15 11.98 -17.12 -29.00
C ASN A 15 13.23 -17.96 -28.61
N TYR A 16 14.19 -17.38 -27.88
CA TYR A 16 15.25 -18.17 -27.23
C TYR A 16 15.44 -17.77 -25.75
N PRO A 17 15.63 -18.72 -24.83
CA PRO A 17 15.94 -18.43 -23.44
C PRO A 17 17.31 -17.74 -23.34
N PHE A 18 17.41 -16.77 -22.42
CA PHE A 18 18.47 -15.76 -22.22
C PHE A 18 19.94 -16.24 -22.13
N ILE A 19 20.24 -17.53 -22.25
CA ILE A 19 21.57 -18.11 -22.03
C ILE A 19 22.44 -18.08 -23.31
N ASP A 20 21.87 -18.11 -24.51
CA ASP A 20 22.66 -18.24 -25.76
C ASP A 20 23.21 -16.91 -26.33
N ILE A 21 22.69 -15.76 -25.90
CA ILE A 21 23.24 -14.43 -26.29
C ILE A 21 24.63 -14.22 -25.67
N TYR A 22 24.89 -14.83 -24.51
CA TYR A 22 26.13 -14.66 -23.74
C TYR A 22 27.35 -15.32 -24.41
N HIS A 23 27.14 -16.41 -25.17
CA HIS A 23 28.21 -17.10 -25.87
C HIS A 23 28.59 -16.42 -27.19
N HIS A 24 27.65 -15.76 -27.87
CA HIS A 24 27.92 -15.08 -29.14
C HIS A 24 28.57 -13.70 -28.95
N TYR A 25 28.27 -13.01 -27.84
CA TYR A 25 28.85 -11.68 -27.56
C TYR A 25 30.34 -11.75 -27.18
N ASN A 26 30.78 -12.85 -26.55
CA ASN A 26 32.16 -13.03 -26.09
C ASN A 26 33.14 -13.48 -27.20
N THR A 27 32.65 -14.09 -28.28
CA THR A 27 33.49 -14.49 -29.43
C THR A 27 33.83 -13.30 -30.33
N CYS A 28 32.96 -12.30 -30.46
CA CYS A 28 33.20 -11.13 -31.31
C CYS A 28 34.18 -10.09 -30.72
N ILE A 29 34.33 -10.00 -29.39
CA ILE A 29 35.21 -9.01 -28.75
C ILE A 29 36.70 -9.40 -28.84
N ASN A 30 37.01 -10.67 -29.09
CA ASN A 30 38.39 -11.17 -29.09
C ASN A 30 39.16 -10.97 -30.40
N SER A 31 38.56 -10.42 -31.47
CA SER A 31 39.17 -10.38 -32.80
C SER A 31 39.57 -9.00 -33.32
N ASP A 32 39.21 -7.88 -32.67
CA ASP A 32 39.49 -6.55 -33.26
C ASP A 32 39.91 -5.46 -32.26
N SER A 33 41.16 -5.01 -32.39
CA SER A 33 41.81 -4.02 -31.53
C SER A 33 41.16 -2.62 -31.54
N ARG A 34 40.31 -2.34 -32.53
CA ARG A 34 39.56 -1.08 -32.64
C ARG A 34 38.31 -1.04 -31.74
N LEU A 35 37.69 -2.18 -31.44
CA LEU A 35 36.54 -2.29 -30.53
C LEU A 35 36.91 -2.01 -29.07
N LEU A 36 38.15 -2.34 -28.65
CA LEU A 36 38.62 -2.05 -27.29
C LEU A 36 38.68 -0.55 -26.97
N LYS A 37 39.04 0.30 -27.95
CA LYS A 37 39.07 1.76 -27.78
C LYS A 37 37.66 2.38 -27.79
N ALA A 38 36.71 1.76 -28.48
CA ALA A 38 35.30 2.16 -28.42
C ALA A 38 34.64 1.74 -27.09
N ALA A 39 35.00 0.57 -26.55
CA ALA A 39 34.49 0.07 -25.27
C ALA A 39 35.00 0.88 -24.06
N SER A 40 36.22 1.43 -24.11
CA SER A 40 36.72 2.34 -23.07
C SER A 40 36.02 3.70 -23.10
N ALA A 41 35.68 4.22 -24.28
CA ALA A 41 34.90 5.45 -24.42
C ALA A 41 33.43 5.26 -23.96
N ALA A 42 32.82 4.13 -24.29
CA ALA A 42 31.45 3.78 -23.84
C ALA A 42 31.36 3.58 -22.31
N LYS A 43 32.42 3.06 -21.67
CA LYS A 43 32.53 2.98 -20.20
C LYS A 43 32.46 4.35 -19.53
N ILE A 44 33.08 5.37 -20.12
CA ILE A 44 33.10 6.74 -19.59
C ILE A 44 31.72 7.40 -19.71
N VAL A 45 31.01 7.17 -20.82
CA VAL A 45 29.65 7.70 -21.04
C VAL A 45 28.62 7.02 -20.13
N GLY A 46 28.71 5.70 -19.94
CA GLY A 46 27.82 4.94 -19.04
C GLY A 46 28.00 5.29 -17.55
N LEU A 47 29.23 5.54 -17.10
CA LEU A 47 29.53 6.01 -15.74
C LEU A 47 28.96 7.40 -15.45
N SER A 48 28.87 8.26 -16.47
CA SER A 48 28.33 9.62 -16.35
C SER A 48 26.80 9.61 -16.18
N PHE A 49 26.10 8.67 -16.82
CA PHE A 49 24.65 8.52 -16.72
C PHE A 49 24.20 8.00 -15.34
N ILE A 50 24.99 7.12 -14.73
CA ILE A 50 24.73 6.60 -13.38
C ILE A 50 25.00 7.66 -12.30
N HIS A 51 25.95 8.57 -12.53
CA HIS A 51 26.20 9.70 -11.62
C HIS A 51 25.05 10.72 -11.61
N ALA A 52 24.40 10.95 -12.77
CA ALA A 52 23.30 11.89 -12.89
C ALA A 52 21.99 11.43 -12.21
N ILE A 53 21.77 10.12 -12.09
CA ILE A 53 20.58 9.54 -11.43
C ILE A 53 20.82 9.31 -9.92
N GLY A 54 22.09 9.30 -9.47
CA GLY A 54 22.49 9.01 -8.08
C GLY A 54 22.87 10.20 -7.19
N CYS A 55 22.88 11.44 -7.69
CA CYS A 55 23.17 12.64 -6.89
C CYS A 55 22.00 13.06 -5.99
N GLY A 56 21.63 12.20 -5.04
CA GLY A 56 20.72 12.53 -3.93
C GLY A 56 21.17 11.95 -2.57
N ILE A 57 22.17 11.06 -2.55
CA ILE A 57 22.61 10.39 -1.33
C ILE A 57 24.02 10.89 -0.99
N LYS A 58 24.10 12.01 -0.25
CA LYS A 58 25.33 12.42 0.44
C LYS A 58 25.63 11.39 1.53
N GLY A 59 26.71 10.62 1.40
CA GLY A 59 27.21 9.84 2.54
C GLY A 59 28.16 8.67 2.27
N CYS A 60 28.26 8.14 1.05
CA CYS A 60 29.03 6.91 0.80
C CYS A 60 30.01 7.06 -0.38
N SER A 61 31.04 7.90 -0.26
CA SER A 61 32.03 8.04 -1.34
C SER A 61 33.48 8.25 -0.87
N LEU A 62 33.86 7.75 0.30
CA LEU A 62 35.24 7.88 0.80
C LEU A 62 35.99 6.55 1.02
N GLY A 63 35.34 5.39 0.90
CA GLY A 63 35.98 4.09 1.16
C GLY A 63 36.56 3.36 -0.05
N VAL A 64 36.09 3.64 -1.27
CA VAL A 64 36.43 2.79 -2.45
C VAL A 64 37.67 3.29 -3.22
N TRP A 65 38.07 4.55 -3.02
CA TRP A 65 39.22 5.12 -3.73
C TRP A 65 40.59 4.84 -3.06
N SER A 66 40.64 4.44 -1.78
CA SER A 66 41.95 4.21 -1.13
C SER A 66 42.66 2.95 -1.63
N LEU A 67 41.91 1.94 -2.10
CA LEU A 67 42.47 0.68 -2.63
C LEU A 67 43.06 0.80 -4.04
N PHE A 68 42.74 1.85 -4.80
CA PHE A 68 43.27 2.04 -6.16
C PHE A 68 44.56 2.88 -6.21
N SER A 69 44.91 3.60 -5.15
CA SER A 69 46.04 4.54 -5.16
C SER A 69 47.40 3.92 -4.81
N GLN A 70 47.45 2.67 -4.32
CA GLN A 70 48.70 2.08 -3.79
C GLN A 70 49.35 0.98 -4.63
N ASN A 71 48.79 0.55 -5.76
CA ASN A 71 49.43 -0.46 -6.62
C ASN A 71 50.20 0.16 -7.78
N ARG A 72 51.37 0.76 -7.48
CA ARG A 72 52.49 0.85 -8.43
C ARG A 72 53.39 -0.36 -8.19
N VAL A 73 53.20 -1.44 -8.93
CA VAL A 73 54.23 -2.48 -9.09
C VAL A 73 54.32 -2.87 -10.57
N ALA A 74 55.56 -2.88 -11.02
CA ALA A 74 56.05 -3.02 -12.38
C ALA A 74 55.88 -4.42 -12.98
N GLY A 75 55.96 -4.48 -14.31
CA GLY A 75 56.58 -5.60 -15.03
C GLY A 75 55.74 -6.84 -15.26
N TYR A 76 55.46 -7.12 -16.54
CA TYR A 76 55.30 -8.46 -17.13
C TYR A 76 54.40 -9.46 -16.38
N HIS A 77 53.08 -9.26 -16.44
CA HIS A 77 52.05 -10.33 -16.49
C HIS A 77 50.69 -9.68 -16.80
N SER A 78 50.55 -9.02 -17.96
CA SER A 78 49.43 -8.09 -18.20
C SER A 78 48.13 -8.73 -18.70
N GLY A 79 48.11 -9.99 -19.16
CA GLY A 79 46.88 -10.59 -19.73
C GLY A 79 45.92 -11.20 -18.71
N TYR A 80 46.45 -11.94 -17.73
CA TYR A 80 45.65 -12.70 -16.78
C TYR A 80 45.06 -11.83 -15.65
N TYR A 81 45.83 -10.85 -15.15
CA TYR A 81 45.36 -9.92 -14.11
C TYR A 81 44.29 -8.94 -14.63
N LEU A 82 44.37 -8.51 -15.89
CA LEU A 82 43.34 -7.68 -16.54
C LEU A 82 42.04 -8.46 -16.79
N ARG A 83 42.12 -9.75 -17.13
CA ARG A 83 40.93 -10.62 -17.25
C ARG A 83 40.29 -10.91 -15.90
N TYR A 84 41.07 -11.22 -14.87
CA TYR A 84 40.55 -11.44 -13.52
C TYR A 84 39.89 -10.18 -12.94
N SER A 85 40.53 -9.01 -13.10
CA SER A 85 39.94 -7.74 -12.65
C SER A 85 38.69 -7.35 -13.46
N ALA A 86 38.63 -7.65 -14.76
CA ALA A 86 37.44 -7.43 -15.56
C ALA A 86 36.28 -8.37 -15.17
N HIS A 87 36.54 -9.65 -14.91
CA HIS A 87 35.54 -10.59 -14.42
C HIS A 87 35.04 -10.23 -13.02
N LEU A 88 35.93 -9.79 -12.12
CA LEU A 88 35.56 -9.31 -10.80
C LEU A 88 34.75 -8.00 -10.88
N ALA A 89 35.09 -7.10 -11.80
CA ALA A 89 34.34 -5.87 -12.07
C ALA A 89 32.97 -6.14 -12.69
N LEU A 90 32.84 -7.12 -13.59
CA LEU A 90 31.54 -7.55 -14.14
C LEU A 90 30.69 -8.23 -13.07
N ALA A 91 31.26 -9.12 -12.27
CA ALA A 91 30.55 -9.79 -11.18
C ALA A 91 30.06 -8.80 -10.12
N THR A 92 30.86 -7.77 -9.81
CA THR A 92 30.44 -6.68 -8.91
C THR A 92 29.39 -5.79 -9.53
N LEU A 93 29.50 -5.40 -10.81
CA LEU A 93 28.47 -4.61 -11.51
C LEU A 93 27.16 -5.39 -11.65
N GLN A 94 27.22 -6.71 -11.89
CA GLN A 94 26.07 -7.59 -12.00
C GLN A 94 25.45 -7.85 -10.63
N GLY A 95 26.27 -7.99 -9.58
CA GLY A 95 25.81 -8.03 -8.19
C GLY A 95 25.17 -6.71 -7.74
N ILE A 96 25.73 -5.57 -8.15
CA ILE A 96 25.18 -4.23 -7.90
C ILE A 96 23.88 -4.03 -8.68
N ALA A 97 23.82 -4.46 -9.95
CA ALA A 97 22.60 -4.41 -10.76
C ALA A 97 21.51 -5.31 -10.18
N LEU A 98 21.83 -6.54 -9.77
CA LEU A 98 20.91 -7.44 -9.08
C LEU A 98 20.50 -6.91 -7.69
N PHE A 99 21.38 -6.18 -7.00
CA PHE A 99 21.06 -5.49 -5.76
C PHE A 99 20.13 -4.29 -5.99
N PHE A 100 20.32 -3.52 -7.08
CA PHE A 100 19.43 -2.42 -7.44
C PHE A 100 18.10 -2.89 -8.03
N LEU A 101 18.09 -3.92 -8.89
CA LEU A 101 16.88 -4.64 -9.31
C LEU A 101 16.19 -5.24 -8.08
N GLY A 102 16.96 -5.86 -7.18
CA GLY A 102 16.50 -6.38 -5.90
C GLY A 102 15.88 -5.30 -5.01
N LEU A 103 16.47 -4.10 -4.92
CA LEU A 103 15.92 -2.95 -4.18
C LEU A 103 14.69 -2.33 -4.85
N VAL A 104 14.67 -2.28 -6.19
CA VAL A 104 13.50 -1.87 -6.99
C VAL A 104 12.34 -2.88 -6.84
N PHE A 105 12.64 -4.16 -6.60
CA PHE A 105 11.65 -5.21 -6.38
C PHE A 105 11.39 -5.57 -4.90
N ALA A 106 12.23 -5.13 -3.95
CA ALA A 106 12.16 -5.49 -2.53
C ALA A 106 10.99 -4.83 -1.79
N TYR A 107 10.39 -3.80 -2.37
CA TYR A 107 9.11 -3.29 -1.92
C TYR A 107 8.31 -2.93 -3.16
N PRO A 108 7.21 -3.62 -3.49
CA PRO A 108 6.27 -3.01 -4.40
C PRO A 108 5.86 -1.68 -3.76
N GLY A 109 6.19 -0.59 -4.47
CA GLY A 109 5.70 0.75 -4.15
C GLY A 109 4.20 0.65 -3.87
N PHE A 110 3.68 1.50 -2.99
CA PHE A 110 2.27 1.46 -2.57
C PHE A 110 1.32 1.20 -3.75
N GLU A 111 1.54 1.90 -4.86
CA GLU A 111 0.75 1.81 -6.09
C GLU A 111 0.86 0.43 -6.76
N ILE A 112 2.05 -0.16 -6.87
CA ILE A 112 2.23 -1.51 -7.43
C ILE A 112 1.48 -2.55 -6.59
N ALA A 113 1.47 -2.39 -5.27
CA ALA A 113 0.73 -3.30 -4.39
C ALA A 113 -0.79 -3.17 -4.58
N VAL A 114 -1.29 -1.94 -4.77
CA VAL A 114 -2.70 -1.65 -5.08
C VAL A 114 -3.08 -2.20 -6.45
N ASP A 115 -2.25 -1.99 -7.48
CA ASP A 115 -2.50 -2.47 -8.84
C ASP A 115 -2.54 -3.99 -8.90
N ARG A 116 -1.63 -4.66 -8.20
CA ARG A 116 -1.65 -6.14 -8.07
C ARG A 116 -2.90 -6.65 -7.37
N TRP A 117 -3.39 -5.93 -6.35
CA TRP A 117 -4.62 -6.30 -5.67
C TRP A 117 -5.84 -6.17 -6.59
N ALA A 118 -5.90 -5.14 -7.44
CA ALA A 118 -7.02 -4.94 -8.36
C ALA A 118 -6.91 -5.74 -9.67
N ALA A 119 -5.72 -6.19 -10.06
CA ALA A 119 -5.47 -6.88 -11.33
C ALA A 119 -6.34 -8.13 -11.51
N GLY A 120 -6.97 -8.27 -12.68
CA GLY A 120 -7.82 -9.40 -13.02
C GLY A 120 -9.17 -9.45 -12.29
N ARG A 121 -9.51 -8.44 -11.47
CA ARG A 121 -10.78 -8.36 -10.75
C ARG A 121 -11.80 -7.49 -11.48
N MET A 122 -13.04 -7.53 -10.97
CA MET A 122 -14.14 -6.74 -11.52
C MET A 122 -13.85 -5.22 -11.47
N PRO A 123 -14.48 -4.41 -12.34
CA PRO A 123 -14.17 -2.97 -12.49
C PRO A 123 -14.22 -2.17 -11.19
N GLN A 124 -15.07 -2.53 -10.24
CA GLN A 124 -15.12 -1.84 -8.94
C GLN A 124 -13.80 -1.87 -8.16
N TYR A 125 -13.00 -2.92 -8.32
CA TYR A 125 -11.68 -3.01 -7.70
C TYR A 125 -10.69 -2.02 -8.33
N GLN A 126 -10.83 -1.75 -9.63
CA GLN A 126 -10.04 -0.73 -10.32
C GLN A 126 -10.42 0.67 -9.81
N THR A 127 -11.72 0.93 -9.62
CA THR A 127 -12.20 2.18 -9.01
C THR A 127 -11.66 2.34 -7.59
N ALA A 128 -11.76 1.29 -6.76
CA ALA A 128 -11.21 1.29 -5.41
C ALA A 128 -9.69 1.56 -5.41
N ALA A 129 -8.95 0.91 -6.31
CA ALA A 129 -7.52 1.10 -6.48
C ALA A 129 -7.16 2.54 -6.86
N LEU A 130 -7.91 3.16 -7.77
CA LEU A 130 -7.71 4.56 -8.14
C LEU A 130 -7.92 5.50 -6.94
N ARG A 131 -9.00 5.30 -6.17
CA ARG A 131 -9.28 6.10 -4.96
C ARG A 131 -8.20 5.93 -3.89
N MET A 132 -7.73 4.70 -3.65
CA MET A 132 -6.61 4.45 -2.72
C MET A 132 -5.30 5.11 -3.19
N LYS A 133 -4.97 5.03 -4.47
CA LYS A 133 -3.77 5.67 -5.04
C LYS A 133 -3.84 7.19 -4.96
N ALA A 134 -4.98 7.79 -5.28
CA ALA A 134 -5.20 9.24 -5.16
C ALA A 134 -5.02 9.70 -3.71
N CYS A 135 -5.69 9.04 -2.75
CA CYS A 135 -5.58 9.33 -1.33
C CYS A 135 -4.12 9.27 -0.83
N TYR A 136 -3.35 8.27 -1.26
CA TYR A 136 -1.95 8.11 -0.88
C TYR A 136 -1.02 9.18 -1.49
N ARG A 137 -1.22 9.53 -2.76
CA ARG A 137 -0.45 10.56 -3.48
C ARG A 137 -0.70 11.95 -2.89
N ASN A 138 -1.96 12.26 -2.66
CA ASN A 138 -2.41 13.59 -2.21
C ASN A 138 -2.33 13.76 -0.68
N LYS A 139 -2.00 12.69 0.07
CA LYS A 139 -2.01 12.69 1.54
C LYS A 139 -3.35 13.12 2.12
N GLU A 140 -4.43 12.73 1.45
CA GLU A 140 -5.78 13.00 1.90
C GLU A 140 -6.06 12.27 3.20
N GLN A 141 -6.78 12.93 4.10
CA GLN A 141 -7.17 12.35 5.39
C GLN A 141 -8.42 11.47 5.27
N ASN A 142 -9.21 11.67 4.22
CA ASN A 142 -10.47 10.99 4.00
C ASN A 142 -10.31 10.01 2.83
N LEU A 143 -10.60 8.74 3.07
CA LEU A 143 -10.63 7.72 2.03
C LEU A 143 -12.07 7.22 1.85
N ASP A 144 -12.64 7.48 0.69
CA ASP A 144 -13.98 7.03 0.33
C ASP A 144 -13.95 5.80 -0.59
N LEU A 145 -14.42 4.66 -0.10
CA LEU A 145 -14.59 3.42 -0.85
C LEU A 145 -16.05 2.96 -0.85
N ALA A 146 -17.00 3.88 -0.60
CA ALA A 146 -18.41 3.55 -0.58
C ALA A 146 -18.96 3.17 -1.96
N ASP A 147 -20.00 2.34 -1.93
CA ASP A 147 -20.82 1.91 -3.07
C ASP A 147 -20.01 1.25 -4.21
N LEU A 148 -18.93 0.53 -3.85
CA LEU A 148 -18.11 -0.20 -4.83
C LEU A 148 -18.51 -1.68 -4.94
N ASN A 149 -19.29 -2.22 -4.00
CA ASN A 149 -19.62 -3.65 -3.95
C ASN A 149 -18.37 -4.54 -4.05
N ILE A 150 -17.29 -4.13 -3.37
CA ILE A 150 -16.08 -4.94 -3.19
C ILE A 150 -16.30 -5.97 -2.08
N ALA A 151 -15.62 -7.10 -2.15
CA ALA A 151 -15.76 -8.19 -1.19
C ALA A 151 -14.61 -8.23 -0.16
N GLU A 152 -13.46 -7.66 -0.49
CA GLU A 152 -12.30 -7.65 0.38
C GLU A 152 -11.48 -6.37 0.21
N LEU A 153 -10.75 -5.98 1.25
CA LEU A 153 -9.77 -4.89 1.23
C LEU A 153 -8.34 -5.46 1.38
N PRO A 154 -7.32 -4.83 0.78
CA PRO A 154 -5.94 -5.30 0.85
C PRO A 154 -5.24 -4.89 2.17
N PRO A 155 -5.06 -5.78 3.17
CA PRO A 155 -4.62 -5.36 4.51
C PRO A 155 -3.20 -4.77 4.51
N LYS A 156 -2.31 -5.29 3.65
CA LYS A 156 -0.93 -4.80 3.49
C LYS A 156 -0.88 -3.38 2.91
N VAL A 157 -1.85 -3.02 2.07
CA VAL A 157 -1.99 -1.67 1.49
C VAL A 157 -2.56 -0.73 2.54
N LEU A 158 -3.61 -1.15 3.27
CA LEU A 158 -4.21 -0.35 4.35
C LEU A 158 -3.16 0.09 5.38
N ARG A 159 -2.20 -0.79 5.74
CA ARG A 159 -1.09 -0.43 6.65
C ARG A 159 -0.26 0.78 6.19
N LYS A 160 -0.15 1.01 4.88
CA LYS A 160 0.60 2.14 4.31
C LYS A 160 -0.23 3.44 4.25
N LEU A 161 -1.54 3.37 4.48
CA LEU A 161 -2.46 4.51 4.56
C LEU A 161 -2.61 5.01 6.00
N SER A 162 -1.53 5.00 6.80
CA SER A 162 -1.57 5.35 8.22
C SER A 162 -1.86 6.84 8.50
N HIS A 163 -1.93 7.67 7.46
CA HIS A 163 -2.24 9.09 7.56
C HIS A 163 -3.74 9.41 7.55
N ILE A 164 -4.60 8.46 7.16
CA ILE A 164 -6.05 8.70 7.06
C ILE A 164 -6.70 8.81 8.46
N THR A 165 -7.68 9.68 8.56
CA THR A 165 -8.48 9.93 9.78
C THR A 165 -9.95 9.56 9.58
N SER A 166 -10.42 9.50 8.34
CA SER A 166 -11.77 9.06 7.97
C SER A 166 -11.74 7.99 6.88
N LEU A 167 -12.54 6.93 7.07
CA LEU A 167 -12.71 5.84 6.12
C LEU A 167 -14.19 5.55 5.90
N ASN A 168 -14.66 5.70 4.65
CA ASN A 168 -16.03 5.34 4.28
C ASN A 168 -16.03 4.02 3.50
N LEU A 169 -16.72 3.01 4.03
CA LEU A 169 -16.92 1.69 3.41
C LEU A 169 -18.40 1.39 3.14
N SER A 170 -19.27 2.38 3.30
CA SER A 170 -20.72 2.22 3.21
C SER A 170 -21.17 1.61 1.88
N GLY A 171 -22.27 0.85 1.88
CA GLY A 171 -22.83 0.26 0.66
C GLY A 171 -22.07 -0.94 0.08
N ASN A 172 -21.00 -1.40 0.73
CA ASN A 172 -20.30 -2.63 0.33
C ASN A 172 -20.86 -3.87 1.05
N VAL A 173 -22.04 -4.33 0.62
CA VAL A 173 -22.79 -5.43 1.29
C VAL A 173 -22.09 -6.79 1.32
N ARG A 174 -21.01 -6.98 0.57
CA ARG A 174 -20.23 -8.22 0.51
C ARG A 174 -18.87 -8.11 1.19
N LEU A 175 -18.56 -6.94 1.74
CA LEU A 175 -17.21 -6.65 2.21
C LEU A 175 -16.95 -7.30 3.57
N GLU A 176 -15.97 -8.20 3.58
CA GLU A 176 -15.34 -8.63 4.82
C GLU A 176 -14.34 -7.55 5.27
N ILE A 177 -14.59 -6.95 6.44
CA ILE A 177 -13.76 -5.87 6.97
C ILE A 177 -12.50 -6.49 7.59
N PRO A 178 -11.29 -6.25 7.06
CA PRO A 178 -10.08 -6.73 7.71
C PRO A 178 -9.80 -5.94 9.00
N SER A 179 -8.92 -6.44 9.87
CA SER A 179 -8.45 -5.68 11.03
C SER A 179 -7.95 -4.29 10.64
N LEU A 180 -8.53 -3.25 11.25
CA LEU A 180 -8.23 -1.85 10.99
C LEU A 180 -7.26 -1.25 12.03
N SER A 181 -6.79 -2.04 12.99
CA SER A 181 -5.80 -1.66 14.00
C SER A 181 -4.53 -0.96 13.45
N PRO A 182 -4.04 -1.22 12.22
CA PRO A 182 -2.91 -0.48 11.66
C PRO A 182 -3.20 1.02 11.40
N LEU A 183 -4.46 1.42 11.26
CA LEU A 183 -4.88 2.79 10.96
C LEU A 183 -4.96 3.61 12.26
N ARG A 184 -3.80 3.84 12.88
CA ARG A 184 -3.68 4.46 14.23
C ARG A 184 -4.24 5.88 14.35
N LYS A 185 -4.45 6.58 13.23
CA LYS A 185 -5.01 7.93 13.18
C LYS A 185 -6.50 7.94 12.83
N LEU A 186 -7.10 6.78 12.60
CA LEU A 186 -8.50 6.68 12.20
C LEU A 186 -9.39 7.11 13.37
N THR A 187 -10.18 8.15 13.12
CA THR A 187 -11.10 8.75 14.09
C THR A 187 -12.56 8.63 13.66
N ALA A 188 -12.81 8.43 12.36
CA ALA A 188 -14.14 8.29 11.79
C ALA A 188 -14.19 7.07 10.85
N ILE A 189 -15.22 6.24 11.03
CA ILE A 189 -15.52 5.14 10.13
C ILE A 189 -17.00 5.09 9.80
N HIS A 190 -17.32 4.90 8.52
CA HIS A 190 -18.69 4.81 8.03
C HIS A 190 -18.91 3.43 7.41
N LEU A 191 -19.84 2.68 7.99
CA LEU A 191 -20.19 1.29 7.65
C LEU A 191 -21.69 1.17 7.34
N SER A 192 -22.32 2.23 6.86
CA SER A 192 -23.76 2.26 6.62
C SER A 192 -24.14 1.37 5.42
N ARG A 193 -25.33 0.76 5.43
CA ARG A 193 -25.83 -0.09 4.31
C ARG A 193 -24.87 -1.24 3.93
N MET A 194 -24.28 -1.90 4.93
CA MET A 194 -23.37 -3.03 4.72
C MET A 194 -24.03 -4.40 4.98
N GLN A 195 -25.33 -4.44 5.31
CA GLN A 195 -26.05 -5.66 5.69
C GLN A 195 -25.41 -6.37 6.90
N LEU A 196 -24.86 -5.60 7.85
CA LEU A 196 -24.28 -6.14 9.08
C LEU A 196 -25.40 -6.62 10.00
N ASP A 197 -25.45 -7.93 10.26
CA ASP A 197 -26.26 -8.49 11.36
C ASP A 197 -25.48 -8.47 12.68
N TYR A 198 -26.14 -8.80 13.80
CA TYR A 198 -25.52 -8.84 15.13
C TYR A 198 -24.27 -9.72 15.21
N SER A 199 -24.35 -10.92 14.61
CA SER A 199 -23.27 -11.92 14.67
C SER A 199 -22.04 -11.44 13.91
N PHE A 200 -22.28 -10.85 12.75
CA PHE A 200 -21.27 -10.29 11.88
C PHE A 200 -20.66 -9.03 12.51
N ALA A 201 -21.47 -8.11 13.04
CA ALA A 201 -20.97 -6.90 13.71
C ALA A 201 -20.09 -7.23 14.94
N SER A 202 -20.45 -8.24 15.72
CA SER A 202 -19.74 -8.58 16.96
C SER A 202 -18.27 -8.98 16.78
N SER A 203 -17.89 -9.56 15.63
CA SER A 203 -16.50 -9.95 15.35
C SER A 203 -15.64 -8.76 14.91
N TYR A 204 -16.13 -7.94 13.97
CA TYR A 204 -15.36 -6.84 13.40
C TYR A 204 -15.24 -5.63 14.33
N LEU A 205 -16.26 -5.38 15.17
CA LEU A 205 -16.25 -4.22 16.06
C LEU A 205 -15.13 -4.29 17.12
N ARG A 206 -14.69 -5.49 17.51
CA ARG A 206 -13.54 -5.67 18.43
C ARG A 206 -12.21 -5.24 17.81
N ASP A 207 -12.09 -5.36 16.50
CA ASP A 207 -10.87 -5.05 15.75
C ASP A 207 -10.82 -3.60 15.25
N LEU A 208 -11.84 -2.81 15.59
CA LEU A 208 -11.85 -1.38 15.29
C LEU A 208 -10.83 -0.64 16.18
N PRO A 209 -10.18 0.42 15.65
CA PRO A 209 -9.18 1.14 16.40
C PRO A 209 -9.81 1.89 17.57
N SER A 210 -9.18 1.80 18.75
CA SER A 210 -9.63 2.49 19.96
C SER A 210 -9.59 4.02 19.86
N SER A 211 -8.96 4.58 18.82
CA SER A 211 -8.95 6.01 18.51
C SER A 211 -10.25 6.53 17.87
N LEU A 212 -11.21 5.65 17.56
CA LEU A 212 -12.47 6.06 16.93
C LEU A 212 -13.28 7.00 17.83
N THR A 213 -13.79 8.04 17.19
CA THR A 213 -14.67 9.06 17.77
C THR A 213 -16.01 9.15 17.05
N ILE A 214 -16.08 8.71 15.80
CA ILE A 214 -17.29 8.71 14.97
C ILE A 214 -17.45 7.32 14.34
N LEU A 215 -18.62 6.72 14.54
CA LEU A 215 -19.01 5.45 13.93
C LEU A 215 -20.42 5.57 13.36
N SER A 216 -20.54 5.35 12.05
CA SER A 216 -21.85 5.25 11.38
C SER A 216 -22.15 3.80 11.02
N LEU A 217 -23.28 3.30 11.51
CA LEU A 217 -23.81 1.96 11.27
C LEU A 217 -25.23 1.99 10.70
N ASP A 218 -25.69 3.15 10.24
CA ASP A 218 -27.06 3.33 9.74
C ASP A 218 -27.44 2.31 8.66
N HIS A 219 -28.72 1.94 8.61
CA HIS A 219 -29.26 1.02 7.60
C HIS A 219 -28.57 -0.35 7.61
N ASN A 220 -28.29 -0.89 8.80
CA ASN A 220 -27.80 -2.27 8.98
C ASN A 220 -28.78 -3.05 9.87
N PRO A 221 -29.17 -4.28 9.52
CA PRO A 221 -30.15 -5.07 10.26
C PRO A 221 -29.55 -5.66 11.56
N LEU A 222 -29.20 -4.81 12.52
CA LEU A 222 -28.51 -5.22 13.74
C LEU A 222 -29.46 -5.91 14.73
N TYR A 223 -30.72 -5.49 14.81
CA TYR A 223 -31.75 -5.93 15.78
C TYR A 223 -31.42 -5.64 17.26
N GLU A 224 -30.16 -5.80 17.66
CA GLU A 224 -29.60 -5.52 18.98
C GLU A 224 -28.23 -4.84 18.82
N LEU A 225 -27.84 -4.03 19.82
CA LEU A 225 -26.52 -3.41 19.81
C LEU A 225 -25.46 -4.40 20.32
N PRO A 226 -24.43 -4.73 19.53
CA PRO A 226 -23.37 -5.65 19.97
C PRO A 226 -22.55 -5.06 21.12
N TYR A 227 -22.36 -5.83 22.18
CA TYR A 227 -21.61 -5.41 23.37
C TYR A 227 -20.16 -4.98 23.07
N ALA A 228 -19.54 -5.52 22.01
CA ALA A 228 -18.21 -5.10 21.57
C ALA A 228 -18.13 -3.60 21.19
N LEU A 229 -19.26 -2.97 20.82
CA LEU A 229 -19.31 -1.54 20.54
C LEU A 229 -19.12 -0.71 21.82
N LEU A 230 -19.51 -1.25 22.98
CA LEU A 230 -19.36 -0.61 24.29
C LEU A 230 -17.89 -0.52 24.74
N ASP A 231 -16.96 -1.24 24.10
CA ASP A 231 -15.53 -1.16 24.37
C ASP A 231 -14.85 0.05 23.68
N LEU A 232 -15.57 0.73 22.78
CA LEU A 232 -15.09 1.92 22.07
C LEU A 232 -15.21 3.19 22.94
N ASN A 233 -14.45 3.25 24.03
CA ASN A 233 -14.57 4.28 25.07
C ASN A 233 -14.33 5.73 24.58
N ASN A 234 -13.66 5.92 23.45
CA ASN A 234 -13.40 7.25 22.87
C ASN A 234 -14.51 7.73 21.92
N LEU A 235 -15.54 6.92 21.70
CA LEU A 235 -16.61 7.23 20.77
C LEU A 235 -17.42 8.45 21.25
N ARG A 236 -17.59 9.43 20.36
CA ARG A 236 -18.32 10.69 20.60
C ARG A 236 -19.62 10.77 19.83
N GLN A 237 -19.68 10.14 18.66
CA GLN A 237 -20.85 10.11 17.80
C GLN A 237 -21.09 8.69 17.30
N LEU A 238 -22.29 8.18 17.57
CA LEU A 238 -22.75 6.87 17.14
C LEU A 238 -24.06 7.02 16.38
N TYR A 239 -24.06 6.60 15.12
CA TYR A 239 -25.23 6.63 14.25
C TYR A 239 -25.73 5.23 13.98
N LEU A 240 -26.98 4.97 14.36
CA LEU A 240 -27.68 3.69 14.30
C LEU A 240 -29.11 3.89 13.74
N SER A 241 -29.27 4.85 12.82
CA SER A 241 -30.58 5.11 12.22
C SER A 241 -30.99 3.94 11.33
N ASP A 242 -32.26 3.54 11.39
CA ASP A 242 -32.79 2.42 10.60
C ASP A 242 -31.99 1.11 10.77
N CYS A 243 -31.76 0.72 12.01
CA CYS A 243 -31.01 -0.50 12.36
C CYS A 243 -31.90 -1.66 12.85
N GLN A 244 -33.22 -1.48 12.79
CA GLN A 244 -34.23 -2.41 13.31
C GLN A 244 -34.02 -2.76 14.81
N LEU A 245 -33.37 -1.86 15.56
CA LEU A 245 -33.06 -2.04 16.97
C LEU A 245 -34.32 -2.08 17.82
N LYS A 246 -34.45 -3.12 18.66
CA LYS A 246 -35.56 -3.26 19.60
C LYS A 246 -35.28 -2.61 20.95
N GLU A 247 -34.05 -2.71 21.42
CA GLU A 247 -33.61 -2.13 22.69
C GLU A 247 -32.13 -1.76 22.62
N LEU A 248 -31.74 -0.81 23.46
CA LEU A 248 -30.33 -0.56 23.77
C LEU A 248 -29.96 -1.27 25.08
N PRO A 249 -28.70 -1.72 25.25
CA PRO A 249 -28.23 -2.33 26.49
C PRO A 249 -28.49 -1.41 27.69
N TRP A 250 -28.92 -1.98 28.82
CA TRP A 250 -29.29 -1.21 30.00
C TRP A 250 -28.18 -0.27 30.51
N CYS A 251 -26.91 -0.62 30.26
CA CYS A 251 -25.72 0.14 30.65
C CYS A 251 -25.17 1.09 29.56
N VAL A 252 -25.90 1.31 28.45
CA VAL A 252 -25.41 2.12 27.31
C VAL A 252 -24.95 3.52 27.72
N GLY A 253 -25.67 4.18 28.64
CA GLY A 253 -25.26 5.50 29.16
C GLY A 253 -23.97 5.44 29.98
N GLU A 254 -23.83 4.44 30.85
CA GLU A 254 -22.67 4.28 31.74
C GLU A 254 -21.40 3.87 30.99
N LYS A 255 -21.53 3.05 29.95
CA LYS A 255 -20.38 2.53 29.19
C LYS A 255 -19.79 3.55 28.23
N PHE A 256 -20.63 4.41 27.67
CA PHE A 256 -20.21 5.40 26.69
C PHE A 256 -19.82 6.74 27.34
N GLU A 257 -18.74 6.74 28.12
CA GLU A 257 -18.28 7.90 28.91
C GLU A 257 -18.05 9.19 28.09
N ASN A 258 -17.69 9.05 26.82
CA ASN A 258 -17.35 10.18 25.94
C ASN A 258 -18.41 10.50 24.88
N LEU A 259 -19.52 9.73 24.84
CA LEU A 259 -20.51 9.86 23.80
C LEU A 259 -21.30 11.16 23.98
N ARG A 260 -21.52 11.86 22.87
CA ARG A 260 -22.22 13.16 22.83
C ARG A 260 -23.43 13.12 21.92
N ILE A 261 -23.39 12.26 20.89
CA ILE A 261 -24.49 12.09 19.94
C ILE A 261 -24.76 10.59 19.80
N LEU A 262 -26.00 10.20 20.08
CA LEU A 262 -26.53 8.87 19.83
C LEU A 262 -27.75 9.01 18.92
N ASP A 263 -27.61 8.61 17.66
CA ASP A 263 -28.71 8.65 16.70
C ASP A 263 -29.33 7.26 16.55
N VAL A 264 -30.58 7.13 16.96
CA VAL A 264 -31.39 5.91 16.90
C VAL A 264 -32.73 6.18 16.21
N ARG A 265 -32.80 7.21 15.35
CA ARG A 265 -33.98 7.49 14.53
C ARG A 265 -34.34 6.28 13.65
N GLU A 266 -35.59 6.21 13.22
CA GLU A 266 -36.07 5.12 12.36
C GLU A 266 -35.88 3.70 12.95
N ASN A 267 -35.80 3.57 14.27
CA ASN A 267 -35.93 2.28 14.98
C ASN A 267 -37.30 2.22 15.66
N PRO A 268 -38.35 1.71 14.99
CA PRO A 268 -39.72 1.77 15.49
C PRO A 268 -39.87 0.95 16.78
N GLY A 269 -40.37 1.60 17.84
CA GLY A 269 -40.62 0.94 19.12
C GLY A 269 -39.36 0.64 19.94
N ILE A 270 -38.22 1.26 19.62
CA ILE A 270 -36.98 1.07 20.38
C ILE A 270 -37.17 1.43 21.86
N PHE A 271 -36.79 0.51 22.75
CA PHE A 271 -36.73 0.76 24.18
C PHE A 271 -35.42 1.46 24.53
N LEU A 272 -35.53 2.70 25.06
CA LEU A 272 -34.40 3.46 25.57
C LEU A 272 -34.23 3.20 27.08
N PRO A 273 -33.06 2.74 27.54
CA PRO A 273 -32.84 2.43 28.95
C PRO A 273 -32.69 3.71 29.79
N ARG A 274 -33.05 3.60 31.08
CA ARG A 274 -32.93 4.72 32.06
C ARG A 274 -31.50 5.21 32.24
N SER A 275 -30.47 4.43 31.91
CA SER A 275 -29.08 4.90 31.99
C SER A 275 -28.85 6.16 31.15
N LEU A 276 -29.58 6.35 30.05
CA LEU A 276 -29.50 7.56 29.23
C LEU A 276 -30.09 8.81 29.94
N GLU A 277 -31.02 8.63 30.89
CA GLU A 277 -31.57 9.74 31.68
C GLU A 277 -30.54 10.31 32.67
N TYR A 278 -29.62 9.46 33.15
CA TYR A 278 -28.57 9.85 34.09
C TYR A 278 -27.31 10.41 33.40
N HIS A 279 -27.28 10.44 32.05
CA HIS A 279 -26.16 10.90 31.23
C HIS A 279 -26.62 12.00 30.25
N PRO A 280 -27.04 13.18 30.75
CA PRO A 280 -27.67 14.24 29.95
C PRO A 280 -26.75 14.84 28.89
N GLU A 281 -25.45 14.58 28.97
CA GLU A 281 -24.47 14.97 27.97
C GLU A 281 -24.58 14.19 26.65
N ILE A 282 -25.25 13.03 26.67
CA ILE A 282 -25.55 12.25 25.47
C ILE A 282 -26.82 12.84 24.84
N ARG A 283 -26.65 13.53 23.72
CA ARG A 283 -27.77 13.98 22.89
C ARG A 283 -28.33 12.78 22.11
N VAL A 284 -29.45 12.25 22.59
CA VAL A 284 -30.19 11.18 21.91
C VAL A 284 -31.08 11.78 20.82
N LEU A 285 -30.91 11.32 19.57
CA LEU A 285 -31.80 11.60 18.46
C LEU A 285 -32.67 10.36 18.24
N SER A 286 -33.97 10.44 18.53
CA SER A 286 -34.91 9.34 18.33
C SER A 286 -36.15 9.83 17.56
N SER A 287 -36.78 8.91 16.82
CA SER A 287 -38.04 9.18 16.10
C SER A 287 -39.28 9.10 17.01
N LEU A 288 -39.09 8.73 18.28
CA LEU A 288 -40.08 8.85 19.34
C LEU A 288 -40.25 10.34 19.67
N GLN A 289 -41.04 11.05 18.85
CA GLN A 289 -41.51 12.38 19.18
C GLN A 289 -42.53 12.26 20.32
N LYS A 290 -42.14 12.83 21.48
CA LYS A 290 -42.93 13.34 22.60
C LYS A 290 -44.34 12.78 22.82
#